data_AF-A0AAV5TJV0-F1
#
_entry.id   AF-A0AAV5TJV0-F1
#
_cell.length_a   1.000
_cell.length_b   1.000
_cell.length_c   1.000
_cell.angle_alpha   90.00
_cell.angle_beta   90.00
_cell.angle_gamma   90.00
#
_symmetry.space_group_name_H-M   'P 1'
#
loop_
_entity.id
_entity.type
_entity.pdbx_description
1 polymer ?
#
loop_
_entity_poly.entity_id
_entity_poly.type
_entity_poly.pdbx_seq_one_letter_code
_entity_poly.pdbx_strand_id
1 'polypeptide(L)'
;MKYSTSRDLELVGKCSLNARYQVKESADMASAMQPALFIAFLLKSSANLLFVSVCFRIDASECVPLLLSINWGIMEAFFMTNTILSGVFLNFWLIRKNPRLRRNARKLRMRLRQ
;
A
#
# COMPACT_ATOMS: atom_id res chain seq x y z
N MET A 1 -5.30 -9.37 23.18
CA MET A 1 -6.69 -9.70 22.78
C MET A 1 -6.94 -11.18 23.03
N LYS A 2 -7.63 -11.57 24.12
CA LYS A 2 -7.81 -12.99 24.49
C LYS A 2 -9.25 -13.37 24.91
N TYR A 3 -10.22 -12.44 24.76
CA TYR A 3 -11.59 -12.59 25.26
C TYR A 3 -12.69 -12.67 24.18
N SER A 4 -12.38 -12.55 22.88
CA SER A 4 -13.39 -12.62 21.79
C SER A 4 -13.74 -14.04 21.34
N THR A 5 -12.87 -15.01 21.65
CA THR A 5 -12.82 -16.29 20.95
C THR A 5 -14.09 -17.14 21.11
N SER A 6 -14.77 -17.09 22.27
CA SER A 6 -15.91 -17.97 22.55
C SER A 6 -17.19 -17.59 21.80
N ARG A 7 -17.50 -16.30 21.66
CA ARG A 7 -18.66 -15.82 20.90
C ARG A 7 -18.47 -15.98 19.40
N ASP A 8 -17.25 -15.78 18.92
CA ASP A 8 -16.90 -15.99 17.52
C ASP A 8 -17.03 -17.46 17.13
N LEU A 9 -16.63 -18.40 18.01
CA LEU A 9 -16.78 -19.84 17.79
C LEU A 9 -18.25 -20.31 17.71
N GLU A 10 -19.14 -19.69 18.48
CA GLU A 10 -20.58 -19.96 18.47
C GLU A 10 -21.26 -19.49 17.16
N LEU A 11 -20.93 -18.28 16.70
CA LEU A 11 -21.43 -17.72 15.43
C LEU A 11 -20.85 -18.47 14.22
N VAL A 12 -19.59 -18.86 14.30
CA VAL A 12 -18.85 -19.56 13.24
C VAL A 12 -19.16 -21.06 13.21
N GLY A 13 -19.80 -21.60 14.28
CA GLY A 13 -20.31 -22.96 14.42
C GLY A 13 -21.05 -23.50 13.19
N LYS A 14 -21.78 -22.62 12.49
CA LYS A 14 -22.62 -22.94 11.32
C LYS A 14 -21.93 -22.74 9.95
N CYS A 15 -20.74 -22.13 9.91
CA CYS A 15 -20.03 -21.89 8.65
C CYS A 15 -19.15 -23.08 8.24
N SER A 16 -19.14 -23.39 6.93
CA SER A 16 -18.29 -24.43 6.35
C SER A 16 -16.81 -24.21 6.70
N LEU A 17 -16.05 -25.28 6.84
CA LEU A 17 -14.63 -25.24 7.21
C LEU A 17 -13.81 -24.28 6.32
N ASN A 18 -14.21 -24.16 5.05
CA ASN A 18 -13.57 -23.29 4.05
C ASN A 18 -13.82 -21.80 4.33
N ALA A 19 -15.03 -21.43 4.75
CA ALA A 19 -15.36 -20.06 5.11
C ALA A 19 -14.56 -19.59 6.33
N ARG A 20 -14.36 -20.48 7.33
CA ARG A 20 -13.51 -20.19 8.49
C ARG A 20 -12.06 -19.90 8.08
N TYR A 21 -11.55 -20.66 7.11
CA TYR A 21 -10.20 -20.49 6.60
C TYR A 21 -10.05 -19.16 5.85
N GLN A 22 -11.03 -18.80 5.02
CA GLN A 22 -11.03 -17.52 4.30
C GLN A 22 -11.07 -16.31 5.23
N VAL A 23 -11.89 -16.35 6.29
CA VAL A 23 -11.98 -15.25 7.27
C VAL A 23 -10.68 -15.11 8.06
N LYS A 24 -10.08 -16.23 8.49
CA LYS A 24 -8.79 -16.18 9.19
C LYS A 24 -7.67 -15.66 8.28
N GLU A 25 -7.67 -16.07 7.02
CA GLU A 25 -6.69 -15.63 6.03
C GLU A 25 -6.83 -14.14 5.69
N SER A 26 -8.06 -13.64 5.52
CA SER A 26 -8.29 -12.22 5.27
C SER A 26 -7.88 -11.37 6.48
N ALA A 27 -8.13 -11.84 7.72
CA ALA A 27 -7.68 -11.19 8.94
C ALA A 27 -6.14 -11.13 9.04
N ASP A 28 -5.46 -12.24 8.74
CA ASP A 28 -3.99 -12.29 8.71
C ASP A 28 -3.42 -11.38 7.60
N MET A 29 -4.05 -11.33 6.42
CA MET A 29 -3.66 -10.41 5.34
C MET A 29 -3.87 -8.95 5.71
N ALA A 30 -5.00 -8.61 6.33
CA ALA A 30 -5.30 -7.24 6.77
C ALA A 30 -4.29 -6.77 7.83
N SER A 31 -4.01 -7.61 8.83
CA SER A 31 -2.99 -7.36 9.84
C SER A 31 -1.60 -7.19 9.24
N ALA A 32 -1.27 -7.97 8.21
CA ALA A 32 -0.01 -7.82 7.48
C ALA A 32 0.09 -6.53 6.65
N MET A 33 -1.03 -5.99 6.16
CA MET A 33 -1.10 -4.75 5.36
C MET A 33 -1.01 -3.47 6.20
N GLN A 34 -1.48 -3.46 7.45
CA GLN A 34 -1.44 -2.28 8.32
C GLN A 34 -0.10 -1.52 8.34
N PRO A 35 1.07 -2.17 8.58
CA PRO A 35 2.35 -1.46 8.59
C PRO A 35 2.73 -0.92 7.19
N ALA A 36 2.36 -1.64 6.13
CA ALA A 36 2.62 -1.20 4.77
C ALA A 36 1.80 0.05 4.42
N LEU A 37 0.53 0.09 4.83
CA LEU A 37 -0.34 1.25 4.68
C LEU A 37 0.16 2.45 5.48
N PHE A 38 0.67 2.22 6.70
CA PHE A 38 1.26 3.29 7.51
C PHE A 38 2.52 3.90 6.85
N ILE A 39 3.41 3.06 6.33
CA ILE A 39 4.60 3.54 5.59
C ILE A 39 4.18 4.31 4.34
N ALA A 40 3.21 3.79 3.58
CA ALA A 40 2.71 4.48 2.39
C ALA A 40 2.01 5.80 2.72
N PHE A 41 1.31 5.88 3.85
CA PHE A 41 0.75 7.11 4.35
C PHE A 41 1.85 8.14 4.62
N LEU A 42 2.88 7.77 5.39
CA LEU A 42 4.01 8.66 5.68
C LEU A 42 4.71 9.15 4.41
N LEU A 43 4.95 8.26 3.44
CA LEU A 43 5.63 8.58 2.19
C LEU A 43 4.79 9.52 1.29
N LYS A 44 3.47 9.30 1.23
CA LYS A 44 2.56 10.20 0.49
C LYS A 44 2.40 11.53 1.19
N SER A 45 2.30 11.54 2.52
CA SER A 45 2.19 12.77 3.30
C SER A 45 3.44 13.64 3.18
N SER A 46 4.64 13.04 3.18
CA SER A 46 5.89 13.80 2.97
C SER A 46 5.99 14.36 1.55
N ALA A 47 5.59 13.60 0.53
CA ALA A 47 5.54 14.09 -0.85
C ALA A 47 4.53 15.25 -1.01
N ASN A 48 3.35 15.15 -0.41
CA ASN A 48 2.36 16.24 -0.42
C ASN A 48 2.86 17.47 0.35
N LEU A 49 3.53 17.29 1.48
CA LEU A 49 4.10 18.39 2.24
C LEU A 49 5.17 19.12 1.42
N LEU A 50 6.05 18.38 0.73
CA LEU A 50 7.02 18.94 -0.21
C LEU A 50 6.31 19.72 -1.32
N PHE A 51 5.25 19.18 -1.90
CA PHE A 51 4.49 19.83 -2.97
C PHE A 51 3.89 21.17 -2.52
N VAL A 52 3.25 21.20 -1.35
CA VAL A 52 2.67 22.43 -0.77
C VAL A 52 3.77 23.44 -0.39
N SER A 53 4.93 22.95 0.07
CA SER A 53 6.06 23.84 0.40
C SER A 53 6.71 24.47 -0.84
N VAL A 54 6.65 23.79 -1.99
CA VAL A 54 7.19 24.29 -3.26
C VAL A 54 6.18 25.20 -3.95
N CYS A 55 4.88 24.89 -3.90
CA CYS A 55 3.83 25.60 -4.62
C CYS A 55 2.66 25.97 -3.71
N PHE A 56 2.49 27.28 -3.43
CA PHE A 56 1.38 27.76 -2.60
C PHE A 56 0.16 28.20 -3.42
N ARG A 57 0.41 28.73 -4.64
CA ARG A 57 -0.64 29.19 -5.56
C ARG A 57 -0.32 28.79 -7.00
N ILE A 58 -1.36 28.45 -7.75
CA ILE A 58 -1.29 28.16 -9.19
C ILE A 58 -2.07 29.28 -9.89
N ASP A 59 -1.41 30.09 -10.72
CA ASP A 59 -2.06 31.10 -11.56
C ASP A 59 -1.76 30.79 -13.03
N ALA A 60 -2.82 30.54 -13.82
CA ALA A 60 -2.89 30.29 -15.27
C ALA A 60 -1.91 29.26 -15.92
N SER A 61 -0.63 29.30 -15.60
CA SER A 61 0.45 28.42 -16.07
C SER A 61 1.70 28.45 -15.20
N GLU A 62 1.75 29.31 -14.18
CA GLU A 62 2.91 29.47 -13.30
C GLU A 62 2.55 29.14 -11.85
N CYS A 63 3.38 28.29 -11.25
CA CYS A 63 3.34 28.01 -9.84
C CYS A 63 4.08 29.14 -9.12
N VAL A 64 3.41 29.87 -8.24
CA VAL A 64 4.06 30.88 -7.39
C VAL A 64 4.77 30.14 -6.24
N PRO A 65 6.11 30.11 -6.25
CA PRO A 65 6.83 29.30 -5.30
C PRO A 65 6.95 30.00 -3.94
N LEU A 66 6.88 29.23 -2.86
CA LEU A 66 7.26 29.75 -1.53
C LEU A 66 8.79 29.76 -1.35
N LEU A 67 9.50 28.79 -1.97
CA LEU A 67 10.94 28.56 -1.79
C LEU A 67 11.76 28.45 -3.09
N LEU A 68 11.24 27.82 -4.15
CA LEU A 68 11.95 27.60 -5.42
C LEU A 68 10.99 27.53 -6.60
N SER A 69 11.21 28.33 -7.64
CA SER A 69 10.43 28.29 -8.90
C SER A 69 10.79 27.03 -9.69
N ILE A 70 9.90 26.04 -9.68
CA ILE A 70 10.06 24.79 -10.42
C ILE A 70 9.00 24.72 -11.52
N ASN A 71 9.39 24.25 -12.70
CA ASN A 71 8.48 24.04 -13.82
C ASN A 71 7.41 22.99 -13.46
N TRP A 72 6.15 23.27 -13.79
CA TRP A 72 5.01 22.38 -13.56
C TRP A 72 5.25 20.94 -14.07
N GLY A 73 5.86 20.78 -15.24
CA GLY A 73 6.14 19.45 -15.81
C GLY A 73 7.10 18.61 -14.96
N ILE A 74 8.05 19.24 -14.27
CA ILE A 74 8.98 18.55 -13.35
C ILE A 74 8.24 18.10 -12.09
N MET A 75 7.34 18.96 -11.57
CA MET A 75 6.50 18.64 -10.42
C MET A 75 5.55 17.47 -10.71
N GLU A 76 4.91 17.48 -11.87
CA GLU A 76 4.03 16.38 -12.30
C GLU A 76 4.81 15.06 -12.46
N ALA A 77 5.98 15.10 -13.09
CA ALA A 77 6.85 13.94 -13.22
C ALA A 77 7.29 13.40 -11.84
N PHE A 78 7.63 14.28 -10.90
CA PHE A 78 7.99 13.89 -9.54
C PHE A 78 6.80 13.23 -8.82
N PHE A 79 5.61 13.79 -8.94
CA PHE A 79 4.41 13.22 -8.33
C PHE A 79 4.08 11.82 -8.89
N MET A 80 4.14 11.66 -10.22
CA MET A 80 3.87 10.40 -10.89
C MET A 80 4.91 9.33 -10.52
N THR A 81 6.20 9.68 -10.54
CA THR A 81 7.28 8.74 -10.16
C THR A 81 7.17 8.32 -8.71
N ASN A 82 6.86 9.23 -7.79
CA ASN A 82 6.69 8.92 -6.37
C ASN A 82 5.48 7.99 -6.13
N THR A 83 4.39 8.21 -6.88
CA THR A 83 3.21 7.33 -6.87
C THR A 83 3.54 5.92 -7.36
N ILE A 84 4.27 5.82 -8.48
CA ILE A 84 4.71 4.53 -9.04
C ILE A 84 5.62 3.80 -8.05
N LEU A 85 6.64 4.48 -7.51
CA LEU A 85 7.58 3.91 -6.55
C LEU A 85 6.87 3.42 -5.28
N SER A 86 5.93 4.20 -4.76
CA SER A 86 5.10 3.80 -3.61
C SER A 86 4.30 2.52 -3.91
N GLY A 87 3.70 2.45 -5.11
CA GLY A 87 2.95 1.28 -5.55
C GLY A 87 3.83 0.03 -5.69
N VAL A 88 5.01 0.17 -6.30
CA VAL A 88 5.96 -0.95 -6.44
C VAL A 88 6.45 -1.40 -5.07
N PHE A 89 6.79 -0.47 -4.17
CA PHE A 89 7.24 -0.78 -2.82
C PHE A 89 6.18 -1.55 -2.03
N LEU A 90 4.93 -1.08 -2.03
CA LEU A 90 3.81 -1.75 -1.37
C LEU A 90 3.59 -3.17 -1.90
N ASN A 91 3.58 -3.34 -3.21
CA ASN A 91 3.42 -4.66 -3.84
C ASN A 91 4.58 -5.59 -3.48
N PHE A 92 5.82 -5.09 -3.54
CA PHE A 92 6.99 -5.86 -3.16
C PHE A 92 6.95 -6.28 -1.68
N TRP A 93 6.59 -5.36 -0.79
CA TRP A 93 6.43 -5.62 0.64
C TRP A 93 5.36 -6.68 0.90
N LEU A 94 4.22 -6.57 0.22
CA LEU A 94 3.09 -7.51 0.32
C LEU A 94 3.48 -8.91 -0.15
N ILE A 95 4.24 -9.02 -1.25
CA ILE A 95 4.79 -10.30 -1.73
C ILE A 95 5.79 -10.88 -0.73
N ARG A 96 6.62 -10.04 -0.09
CA ARG A 96 7.64 -10.50 0.86
C ARG A 96 7.02 -11.04 2.15
N LYS A 97 6.00 -10.36 2.68
CA LYS A 97 5.36 -10.74 3.96
C LYS A 97 4.39 -11.92 3.81
N ASN A 98 3.68 -12.03 2.69
CA ASN A 98 2.69 -13.09 2.50
C ASN A 98 3.29 -14.38 1.91
N PRO A 99 3.35 -15.50 2.66
CA PRO A 99 4.00 -16.72 2.22
C PRO A 99 3.33 -17.38 1.00
N ARG A 100 2.01 -17.22 0.82
CA ARG A 100 1.26 -17.72 -0.35
C ARG A 100 1.62 -16.97 -1.63
N LEU A 101 1.55 -15.64 -1.59
CA LEU A 101 1.95 -14.77 -2.70
C LEU A 101 3.41 -15.02 -3.08
N ARG A 102 4.31 -15.18 -2.10
CA ARG A 102 5.70 -15.55 -2.34
C ARG A 102 5.85 -16.90 -3.06
N ARG A 103 5.08 -17.92 -2.68
CA ARG A 103 5.08 -19.23 -3.35
C ARG A 103 4.56 -19.13 -4.78
N ASN A 104 3.48 -18.37 -5.01
CA ASN A 104 2.93 -18.15 -6.35
C ASN A 104 3.88 -17.35 -7.24
N ALA A 105 4.48 -16.28 -6.72
CA ALA A 105 5.50 -15.51 -7.43
C ALA A 105 6.71 -16.36 -7.81
N ARG A 106 7.16 -17.27 -6.93
CA ARG A 106 8.21 -18.26 -7.25
C ARG A 106 7.80 -19.20 -8.38
N LYS A 107 6.57 -19.73 -8.35
CA LYS A 107 6.05 -20.58 -9.43
C LYS A 107 6.00 -19.83 -10.78
N LEU A 108 5.55 -18.58 -10.76
CA LEU A 108 5.50 -17.72 -11.95
C LEU A 108 6.90 -17.47 -12.53
N ARG A 109 7.87 -17.19 -11.64
CA ARG A 109 9.28 -16.98 -12.02
C ARG A 109 9.91 -18.22 -12.64
N MET A 110 9.52 -19.42 -12.19
CA MET A 110 9.98 -20.67 -12.80
C MET A 110 9.37 -20.88 -14.19
N ARG A 111 8.10 -20.53 -14.41
CA ARG A 111 7.46 -20.62 -15.73
C ARG A 111 8.03 -19.64 -16.75
N LEU A 112 8.39 -18.43 -16.33
CA LEU A 112 9.01 -17.42 -17.21
C LEU A 112 10.46 -17.73 -17.61
N ARG A 113 11.08 -18.76 -17.01
CA ARG A 113 12.43 -19.23 -17.34
C ARG A 113 12.44 -20.43 -18.28
N GLN A 114 11.28 -21.02 -18.58
CA GLN A 114 11.10 -22.05 -19.60
C GLN A 114 10.70 -21.38 -20.91
#